data_AF-A0A7G7CRQ6-F1
#
_entry.id   AF-A0A7G7CRQ6-F1
#
_cell.length_a   1.000
_cell.length_b   1.000
_cell.length_c   1.000
_cell.angle_alpha   90.00
_cell.angle_beta   90.00
_cell.angle_gamma   90.00
#
_symmetry.space_group_name_H-M   'P 1'
#
loop_
_entity.id
_entity.type
_entity.pdbx_description
1 polymer ?
#
loop_
_entity_poly.entity_id
_entity_poly.type
_entity_poly.pdbx_seq_one_letter_code
_entity_poly.pdbx_strand_id
1 'polypeptide(L)'
;MSHEMQLSFTTPPLTANQRLRRMQEAKIVKQVRHEACVRAKFMRLPHVKHIRVELHYRPRDKRRRDADNIVPTLKALCDGLVDAGIVDDDTPEFMDKRMPIIHPSIPGEPGKMWCVITLV
;
A
#
# COMPACT_ATOMS: atom_id res chain seq x y z
N MET A 1 -8.27 2.45 -16.19
CA MET A 1 -7.11 3.40 -16.27
C MET A 1 -6.23 3.17 -15.05
N SER A 2 -4.90 3.18 -15.18
CA SER A 2 -3.98 2.87 -14.07
C SER A 2 -3.16 4.07 -13.63
N HIS A 3 -2.99 4.23 -12.32
CA HIS A 3 -2.30 5.34 -11.68
C HIS A 3 -1.20 4.83 -10.73
N GLU A 4 0.02 5.34 -10.89
CA GLU A 4 1.13 5.02 -10.00
C GLU A 4 1.24 6.07 -8.87
N MET A 5 1.03 5.62 -7.63
CA MET A 5 1.14 6.42 -6.42
C MET A 5 2.45 6.10 -5.71
N GLN A 6 3.42 7.02 -5.76
CA GLN A 6 4.66 6.90 -4.98
C GLN A 6 4.36 7.01 -3.49
N LEU A 7 4.96 6.17 -2.66
CA LEU A 7 4.86 6.26 -1.20
C LEU A 7 6.13 6.87 -0.60
N SER A 8 6.01 7.53 0.55
CA SER A 8 7.17 8.05 1.30
C SER A 8 8.00 6.94 1.95
N PHE A 9 7.46 5.72 2.02
CA PHE A 9 8.09 4.58 2.68
C PHE A 9 9.14 3.92 1.78
N THR A 10 10.33 3.71 2.34
CA THR A 10 11.42 2.97 1.67
C THR A 10 11.48 1.50 2.08
N THR A 11 10.72 1.12 3.12
CA THR A 11 10.52 -0.25 3.60
C THR A 11 9.08 -0.39 4.12
N PRO A 12 8.47 -1.59 4.11
CA PRO A 12 7.13 -1.80 4.64
C PRO A 12 7.03 -1.35 6.11
N PRO A 13 6.21 -0.33 6.43
CA PRO A 13 6.08 0.18 7.79
C PRO A 13 5.39 -0.81 8.72
N LEU A 14 4.49 -1.64 8.18
CA LEU A 14 3.78 -2.69 8.90
C LEU A 14 3.98 -4.05 8.22
N THR A 15 4.38 -5.05 8.99
CA THR A 15 4.57 -6.43 8.49
C THR A 15 3.96 -7.46 9.42
N ALA A 16 3.59 -8.63 8.89
CA ALA A 16 2.87 -9.66 9.64
C ALA A 16 3.72 -10.27 10.77
N ASN A 17 5.04 -10.32 10.58
CA ASN A 17 5.98 -10.88 11.55
C ASN A 17 6.38 -9.90 12.68
N GLN A 18 5.91 -8.64 12.65
CA GLN A 18 6.20 -7.70 13.72
C GLN A 18 5.37 -8.00 14.97
N ARG A 19 6.03 -8.21 16.11
CA ARG A 19 5.39 -8.42 17.41
C ARG A 19 5.21 -7.09 18.15
N LEU A 20 4.33 -6.24 17.63
CA LEU A 20 4.07 -4.91 18.20
C LEU A 20 3.02 -4.95 19.30
N ARG A 21 3.05 -3.95 20.18
CA ARG A 21 1.90 -3.66 21.06
C ARG A 21 0.78 -3.04 20.22
N ARG A 22 -0.49 -3.32 20.58
CA ARG A 22 -1.70 -2.82 19.86
C ARG A 22 -1.65 -1.31 19.58
N MET A 23 -1.17 -0.50 20.53
CA MET A 23 -1.06 0.95 20.36
C MET A 23 0.00 1.38 19.34
N GLN A 24 1.11 0.65 19.24
CA GLN A 24 2.17 0.93 18.27
C GLN A 24 1.71 0.55 16.87
N GLU A 25 1.08 -0.61 16.75
CA GLU A 25 0.47 -1.08 15.50
C GLU A 25 -0.57 -0.08 15.00
N ALA A 26 -1.51 0.34 15.85
CA ALA A 26 -2.55 1.31 15.49
C ALA A 26 -1.96 2.65 15.02
N LYS A 27 -0.86 3.10 15.62
CA LYS A 27 -0.15 4.32 15.19
C LYS A 27 0.41 4.17 13.77
N ILE A 28 1.02 3.03 13.46
CA ILE A 28 1.57 2.73 12.13
C ILE A 28 0.42 2.61 11.11
N VAL A 29 -0.64 1.87 11.42
CA VAL A 29 -1.82 1.74 10.56
C VAL A 29 -2.39 3.12 10.21
N LYS A 30 -2.56 4.00 11.22
CA LYS A 30 -3.04 5.37 11.00
C LYS A 30 -2.14 6.16 10.06
N GLN A 31 -0.81 6.02 10.19
CA GLN A 31 0.16 6.68 9.32
C GLN A 31 0.03 6.20 7.87
N VAL A 32 -0.08 4.89 7.66
CA VAL A 32 -0.18 4.29 6.31
C VAL A 32 -1.52 4.65 5.64
N ARG A 33 -2.62 4.63 6.40
CA ARG A 33 -3.94 5.08 5.92
C ARG A 33 -3.91 6.54 5.49
N HIS A 34 -3.33 7.40 6.33
CA HIS A 34 -3.21 8.82 6.04
C HIS A 34 -2.39 9.09 4.77
N GLU A 35 -1.26 8.39 4.60
CA GLU A 35 -0.42 8.47 3.40
C GLU A 35 -1.21 8.19 2.12
N ALA A 36 -1.94 7.07 2.07
CA ALA A 36 -2.76 6.71 0.91
C ALA A 36 -3.89 7.73 0.68
N CYS A 37 -4.58 8.14 1.73
CA CYS A 37 -5.70 9.06 1.64
C CYS A 37 -5.28 10.42 1.04
N VAL A 38 -4.21 11.02 1.58
CA VAL A 38 -3.72 12.33 1.13
C VAL A 38 -3.24 12.25 -0.32
N ARG A 39 -2.48 11.20 -0.67
CA ARG A 39 -1.96 11.04 -2.03
C ARG A 39 -3.07 10.78 -3.05
N ALA A 40 -4.07 9.96 -2.71
CA ALA A 40 -5.21 9.73 -3.60
C ALA A 40 -5.98 11.02 -3.91
N LYS A 41 -6.22 11.84 -2.87
CA LYS A 41 -6.84 13.17 -3.03
C LYS A 41 -5.98 14.11 -3.86
N PHE A 42 -4.67 14.14 -3.63
CA PHE A 42 -3.73 14.96 -4.40
C PHE A 42 -3.71 14.55 -5.88
N MET A 43 -3.74 13.25 -6.16
CA MET A 43 -3.83 12.70 -7.51
C MET A 43 -5.21 12.89 -8.16
N ARG A 44 -6.20 13.41 -7.41
CA ARG A 44 -7.58 13.64 -7.85
C ARG A 44 -8.21 12.38 -8.45
N LEU A 45 -7.95 11.23 -7.82
CA LEU A 45 -8.59 9.98 -8.24
C LEU A 45 -10.11 10.12 -8.04
N PRO A 46 -10.93 9.76 -9.04
CA PRO A 46 -12.38 9.87 -8.93
C PRO A 46 -12.94 8.78 -8.02
N HIS A 47 -14.16 9.02 -7.52
CA HIS A 47 -14.98 7.97 -6.95
C HIS A 47 -15.44 7.01 -8.06
N VAL A 48 -15.24 5.70 -7.87
CA VAL A 48 -15.61 4.65 -8.81
C VAL A 48 -16.21 3.46 -8.06
N LYS A 49 -16.90 2.57 -8.80
CA LYS A 49 -17.50 1.38 -8.20
C LYS A 49 -16.47 0.34 -7.79
N HIS A 50 -15.39 0.19 -8.56
CA HIS A 50 -14.42 -0.87 -8.33
C HIS A 50 -13.00 -0.43 -8.69
N ILE A 51 -12.02 -0.82 -7.87
CA ILE A 51 -10.60 -0.65 -8.16
C ILE A 51 -9.81 -1.94 -7.95
N ARG A 52 -8.70 -2.07 -8.67
CA ARG A 52 -7.63 -3.03 -8.35
C ARG A 52 -6.45 -2.29 -7.75
N VAL A 53 -5.88 -2.85 -6.69
CA VAL A 53 -4.73 -2.27 -5.97
C VAL A 53 -3.58 -3.28 -5.92
N GLU A 54 -2.41 -2.83 -6.39
CA GLU A 54 -1.15 -3.57 -6.33
C GLU A 54 -0.13 -2.77 -5.53
N LEU A 55 0.47 -3.39 -4.49
CA LEU A 55 1.57 -2.79 -3.76
C LEU A 55 2.90 -3.33 -4.29
N HIS A 56 3.75 -2.44 -4.76
CA HIS A 56 5.07 -2.76 -5.25
C HIS A 56 6.12 -2.32 -4.22
N TYR A 57 7.09 -3.21 -3.97
CA TYR A 57 8.20 -2.94 -3.08
C TYR A 57 9.53 -3.35 -3.71
N ARG A 58 10.42 -2.39 -3.86
CA ARG A 58 11.82 -2.62 -4.20
C ARG A 58 12.67 -2.47 -2.93
N PRO A 59 13.28 -3.54 -2.41
CA PRO A 59 14.15 -3.44 -1.24
C PRO A 59 15.49 -2.79 -1.57
N ARG A 60 16.14 -2.24 -0.54
CA ARG A 60 17.52 -1.73 -0.62
C ARG A 60 18.57 -2.83 -0.82
N ASP A 61 18.26 -4.07 -0.42
CA ASP A 61 19.20 -5.18 -0.42
C ASP A 61 18.59 -6.46 -0.98
N LYS A 62 19.46 -7.44 -1.27
CA LYS A 62 19.11 -8.73 -1.88
C LYS A 62 18.56 -9.76 -0.88
N ARG A 63 18.23 -9.38 0.36
CA ARG A 63 17.68 -10.34 1.33
C ARG A 63 16.33 -10.85 0.84
N ARG A 64 16.14 -12.17 0.90
CA ARG A 64 14.85 -12.80 0.59
C ARG A 64 13.79 -12.27 1.53
N ARG A 65 12.62 -11.96 0.99
CA ARG A 65 11.45 -11.44 1.71
C ARG A 65 10.21 -12.14 1.18
N ASP A 66 9.25 -12.35 2.06
CA ASP A 66 7.95 -12.89 1.69
C ASP A 66 6.97 -11.77 1.38
N ALA A 67 6.14 -11.97 0.36
CA ALA A 67 5.14 -11.01 -0.09
C ALA A 67 3.97 -10.92 0.89
N ASP A 68 3.58 -12.05 1.49
CA ASP A 68 2.52 -12.13 2.49
C ASP A 68 2.82 -11.26 3.73
N ASN A 69 4.10 -11.18 4.11
CA ASN A 69 4.56 -10.41 5.25
C ASN A 69 4.35 -8.90 5.03
N ILE A 70 4.12 -8.44 3.80
CA ILE A 70 3.87 -7.05 3.44
C ILE A 70 2.36 -6.75 3.36
N VAL A 71 1.49 -7.77 3.33
CA VAL A 71 0.03 -7.62 3.24
C VAL A 71 -0.55 -6.68 4.30
N PRO A 72 -0.07 -6.63 5.56
CA PRO A 72 -0.56 -5.64 6.52
C PRO A 72 -0.36 -4.18 6.08
N THR A 73 0.74 -3.87 5.40
CA THR A 73 0.93 -2.55 4.78
C THR A 73 -0.08 -2.34 3.65
N LEU A 74 -0.26 -3.33 2.75
CA LEU A 74 -1.25 -3.25 1.67
C LEU A 74 -2.65 -2.99 2.21
N LYS A 75 -3.06 -3.72 3.26
CA LYS A 75 -4.37 -3.53 3.89
C LYS A 75 -4.56 -2.10 4.39
N ALA A 76 -3.59 -1.57 5.12
CA ALA A 76 -3.68 -0.19 5.62
C ALA A 76 -3.68 0.86 4.50
N LEU A 77 -3.03 0.58 3.35
CA LEU A 77 -3.13 1.45 2.17
C LEU A 77 -4.53 1.41 1.54
N CYS A 78 -5.10 0.21 1.39
CA CYS A 78 -6.46 0.00 0.85
C CYS A 78 -7.51 0.74 1.70
N ASP A 79 -7.45 0.55 3.00
CA ASP A 79 -8.22 1.27 4.01
C ASP A 79 -8.13 2.81 3.83
N GLY A 80 -6.93 3.33 3.52
CA GLY A 80 -6.73 4.76 3.25
C GLY A 80 -7.30 5.25 1.91
N LEU A 81 -7.43 4.37 0.91
CA LEU A 81 -8.14 4.69 -0.34
C LEU A 81 -9.65 4.79 -0.12
N VAL A 82 -10.22 3.97 0.77
CA VAL A 82 -11.61 4.11 1.23
C VAL A 82 -11.78 5.44 1.98
N ASP A 83 -10.85 5.79 2.89
CA ASP A 83 -10.86 7.09 3.59
C ASP A 83 -10.77 8.29 2.62
N ALA A 84 -10.20 8.10 1.43
CA ALA A 84 -10.18 9.11 0.37
C ALA A 84 -11.49 9.22 -0.43
N GLY A 85 -12.42 8.28 -0.28
CA GLY A 85 -13.68 8.23 -1.02
C GLY A 85 -13.53 7.70 -2.45
N ILE A 86 -12.47 6.93 -2.73
CA ILE A 86 -12.24 6.37 -4.08
C ILE A 86 -13.24 5.25 -4.38
N VAL A 87 -13.57 4.45 -3.37
CA VAL A 87 -14.60 3.40 -3.38
C VAL A 87 -15.32 3.41 -2.02
N ASP A 88 -16.48 2.78 -1.94
CA ASP A 88 -17.30 2.77 -0.72
C ASP A 88 -16.73 1.88 0.40
N ASP A 89 -16.02 0.79 0.05
CA ASP A 89 -15.46 -0.16 1.02
C ASP A 89 -14.21 -0.88 0.47
N ASP A 90 -13.47 -1.60 1.32
CA ASP A 90 -12.33 -2.44 0.96
C ASP A 90 -12.71 -3.90 0.66
N THR A 91 -13.99 -4.23 0.62
CA THR A 91 -14.47 -5.59 0.36
C THR A 91 -14.29 -6.00 -1.12
N PRO A 92 -14.31 -7.31 -1.45
CA PRO A 92 -14.09 -7.78 -2.82
C PRO A 92 -15.07 -7.23 -3.87
N GLU A 93 -16.23 -6.74 -3.47
CA GLU A 93 -17.19 -6.09 -4.38
C GLU A 93 -16.64 -4.77 -4.95
N PHE A 94 -15.86 -4.03 -4.16
CA PHE A 94 -15.34 -2.70 -4.51
C PHE A 94 -13.84 -2.69 -4.77
N MET A 95 -13.11 -3.69 -4.26
CA MET A 95 -11.65 -3.67 -4.28
C MET A 95 -11.03 -5.05 -4.48
N ASP A 96 -10.27 -5.19 -5.56
CA ASP A 96 -9.41 -6.33 -5.83
C ASP A 96 -7.98 -6.05 -5.32
N LYS A 97 -7.61 -6.70 -4.21
CA LYS A 97 -6.31 -6.55 -3.54
C LYS A 97 -5.34 -7.61 -4.02
N ARG A 98 -4.35 -7.21 -4.82
CA ARG A 98 -3.34 -8.14 -5.34
C ARG A 98 -2.20 -8.32 -4.35
N MET A 99 -1.64 -9.54 -4.31
CA MET A 99 -0.48 -9.85 -3.48
C MET A 99 0.66 -8.87 -3.78
N PRO A 100 1.39 -8.37 -2.75
CA PRO A 100 2.50 -7.46 -2.96
C PRO A 100 3.55 -8.01 -3.92
N ILE A 101 4.03 -7.16 -4.82
CA ILE A 101 5.07 -7.49 -5.80
C ILE A 101 6.41 -6.99 -5.27
N ILE A 102 7.33 -7.92 -5.01
CA ILE A 102 8.68 -7.60 -4.57
C ILE A 102 9.61 -7.58 -5.78
N HIS A 103 10.24 -6.43 -6.02
CA HIS A 103 11.19 -6.23 -7.12
C HIS A 103 12.63 -6.55 -6.67
N PRO A 104 13.54 -6.87 -7.60
CA PRO A 104 14.96 -6.97 -7.28
C PRO A 104 15.52 -5.64 -6.75
N SER A 105 16.45 -5.70 -5.78
CA SER A 105 17.17 -4.51 -5.32
C SER A 105 18.09 -3.97 -6.39
N ILE A 106 18.21 -2.64 -6.48
CA ILE A 106 19.19 -1.97 -7.36
C ILE A 106 20.38 -1.51 -6.51
N PRO A 107 21.63 -1.90 -6.84
CA PRO A 107 22.81 -1.46 -6.10
C PRO A 107 22.92 0.06 -6.03
N GLY A 108 23.17 0.60 -4.84
CA GLY A 108 23.31 2.04 -4.61
C GLY A 108 22.00 2.81 -4.46
N GLU A 109 20.85 2.21 -4.77
CA GLU A 109 19.55 2.88 -4.62
C GLU A 109 18.89 2.57 -3.27
N PRO A 110 18.14 3.53 -2.69
CA PRO A 110 17.30 3.25 -1.54
C PRO A 110 16.14 2.33 -1.93
N GLY A 111 15.57 1.69 -0.90
CA GLY A 111 14.31 0.98 -1.06
C GLY A 111 13.20 1.93 -1.48
N LYS A 112 12.23 1.43 -2.23
CA LYS A 112 11.15 2.23 -2.82
C LYS A 112 9.85 1.45 -2.76
N MET A 113 8.75 2.13 -2.44
CA MET A 113 7.41 1.55 -2.46
C MET A 113 6.46 2.44 -3.25
N TRP A 114 5.56 1.81 -3.99
CA TRP A 114 4.51 2.50 -4.73
C TRP A 114 3.28 1.61 -4.84
N CYS A 115 2.11 2.22 -4.99
CA CYS A 115 0.89 1.52 -5.35
C CYS A 115 0.57 1.76 -6.82
N VAL A 116 0.11 0.72 -7.50
CA VAL A 116 -0.59 0.86 -8.77
C VAL A 116 -2.07 0.67 -8.50
N ILE A 117 -2.86 1.69 -8.83
CA ILE A 117 -4.31 1.71 -8.64
C ILE A 117 -4.94 1.71 -10.03
N THR A 118 -5.70 0.67 -10.35
CA THR A 118 -6.42 0.56 -11.61
C THR A 118 -7.90 0.76 -11.37
N LEU A 119 -8.46 1.81 -11.98
CA LEU A 119 -9.89 2.07 -12.02
C LEU A 119 -10.53 1.13 -13.05
N VAL A 120 -11.56 0.40 -12.61
CA VAL A 120 -12.31 -0.60 -13.40
C VAL A 120 -13.69 -0.06 -13.75
#